data_AF-H9UAK1-F1
#
_entry.id   AF-H9UAK1-F1
#
_cell.length_a   1.000
_cell.length_b   1.000
_cell.length_c   1.000
_cell.angle_alpha   90.00
_cell.angle_beta   90.00
_cell.angle_gamma   90.00
#
_symmetry.space_group_name_H-M   'P 1'
#
loop_
_entity.id
_entity.type
_entity.pdbx_description
1 polymer ?
#
loop_
_entity_poly.entity_id
_entity_poly.type
_entity_poly.pdbx_seq_one_letter_code
_entity_poly.pdbx_strand_id
1 'polypeptide(L)' 'MFTRAVLTIFAWAFVLELLVLTYYLGKGPKPFEFYLNLALMVFTTTVLIFVITKEKKQKELEEQEIEEKKKKDKKS' A
#
# COMPACT_ATOMS: atom_id res chain seq x y z
N MET A 1 -6.50 13.78 1.46
CA MET A 1 -7.77 13.01 1.34
C MET A 1 -7.65 11.88 0.33
N PHE A 2 -7.08 12.11 -0.86
CA PHE A 2 -6.93 11.10 -1.92
C PHE A 2 -6.20 9.81 -1.49
N THR A 3 -5.10 9.93 -0.75
CA THR A 3 -4.30 8.76 -0.36
C THR A 3 -5.04 7.78 0.54
N ARG A 4 -5.91 8.28 1.42
CA ARG A 4 -6.77 7.44 2.26
C ARG A 4 -7.77 6.64 1.43
N ALA A 5 -8.39 7.25 0.42
CA ALA A 5 -9.31 6.56 -0.49
C ALA A 5 -8.60 5.49 -1.32
N VAL A 6 -7.40 5.79 -1.84
CA VAL A 6 -6.57 4.81 -2.56
C VAL A 6 -6.19 3.64 -1.64
N LEU A 7 -5.78 3.92 -0.40
CA LEU A 7 -5.50 2.90 0.62
C LEU A 7 -6.73 2.03 0.91
N THR A 8 -7.92 2.64 1.05
CA THR A 8 -9.15 1.89 1.32
C THR A 8 -9.55 1.01 0.14
N ILE A 9 -9.45 1.50 -1.10
CA ILE A 9 -9.76 0.73 -2.32
C ILE A 9 -8.76 -0.43 -2.49
N PHE A 10 -7.46 -0.18 -2.27
CA PHE A 10 -6.45 -1.23 -2.30
C PHE A 10 -6.63 -2.27 -1.18
N ALA A 11 -7.00 -1.84 0.01
CA ALA A 11 -7.29 -2.76 1.12
C ALA A 11 -8.51 -3.64 0.80
N TRP A 12 -9.58 -3.06 0.24
CA TRP A 12 -10.75 -3.81 -0.19
C TRP A 12 -10.45 -4.75 -1.38
N ALA A 13 -9.62 -4.32 -2.32
CA ALA A 13 -9.14 -5.16 -3.42
C ALA A 13 -8.38 -6.38 -2.88
N PHE A 14 -7.47 -6.18 -1.92
CA PHE A 14 -6.73 -7.26 -1.27
C PHE A 14 -7.64 -8.27 -0.54
N VAL A 15 -8.69 -7.79 0.15
CA VAL A 15 -9.70 -8.66 0.78
C VAL A 15 -10.46 -9.49 -0.26
N LEU A 16 -10.84 -8.88 -1.38
CA LEU A 16 -11.49 -9.56 -2.51
C LEU A 16 -10.56 -10.63 -3.13
N GLU A 17 -9.28 -10.32 -3.31
CA GLU A 17 -8.29 -11.28 -3.80
C GLU A 17 -8.15 -12.48 -2.85
N LEU A 18 -8.12 -12.25 -1.53
CA LEU A 18 -8.10 -13.28 -0.49
C LEU A 18 -9.34 -14.19 -0.53
N LEU A 19 -10.52 -13.60 -0.71
CA LEU A 19 -11.79 -14.31 -0.88
C LEU A 19 -11.76 -15.18 -2.14
N VAL A 20 -11.29 -14.63 -3.28
CA VAL A 20 -11.18 -15.37 -4.54
C VAL A 20 -10.16 -16.50 -4.42
N LEU A 21 -9.04 -16.29 -3.74
CA LEU A 21 -8.02 -17.32 -3.51
C LEU A 21 -8.57 -18.47 -2.68
N THR A 22 -9.33 -18.16 -1.62
CA THR A 22 -9.99 -19.14 -0.76
C THR A 22 -11.10 -19.89 -1.50
N TYR A 23 -11.86 -19.19 -2.33
CA TYR A 23 -12.89 -19.78 -3.20
C TYR A 23 -12.29 -20.73 -4.24
N TYR A 24 -11.16 -20.36 -4.85
CA TYR A 24 -10.44 -21.22 -5.80
C TYR A 24 -9.89 -22.49 -5.14
N LEU A 25 -9.46 -22.41 -3.89
CA LEU A 25 -9.02 -23.56 -3.11
C LEU A 25 -10.13 -24.62 -2.93
N GLY A 26 -11.39 -24.19 -2.85
CA GLY A 26 -12.53 -25.08 -2.65
C GLY A 26 -13.17 -25.67 -3.91
N LYS A 27 -12.97 -25.06 -5.10
CA LYS A 27 -13.75 -25.41 -6.32
C LYS A 27 -12.99 -26.17 -7.41
N GLY A 28 -11.75 -26.60 -7.14
CA GLY A 28 -10.92 -27.38 -8.06
C GLY A 28 -9.98 -26.50 -8.90
N PRO A 29 -8.77 -26.98 -9.19
CA PRO A 29 -7.67 -26.16 -9.67
C PRO A 29 -7.89 -25.77 -11.14
N LYS A 30 -8.36 -24.55 -11.39
CA LYS A 30 -8.07 -23.86 -12.65
C LYS A 30 -6.76 -23.10 -12.47
N PRO A 31 -5.62 -23.64 -12.94
CA PRO A 31 -4.31 -23.07 -12.65
C PRO A 31 -4.18 -21.63 -13.14
N PHE A 32 -4.77 -21.31 -14.29
CA PHE A 32 -4.67 -19.97 -14.87
C PHE A 32 -5.27 -18.87 -13.98
N GLU A 33 -6.46 -19.10 -13.43
CA GLU A 33 -7.15 -18.10 -12.60
C GLU A 33 -6.47 -17.95 -11.22
N PHE A 34 -5.90 -19.04 -10.68
CA PHE A 34 -5.12 -19.01 -9.45
C PHE A 34 -3.80 -18.23 -9.59
N TYR A 35 -3.01 -18.49 -10.63
CA TYR A 35 -1.76 -17.77 -10.87
C TYR A 35 -2.00 -16.28 -11.13
N LEU A 36 -3.07 -15.95 -11.84
CA LEU A 36 -3.42 -14.56 -12.16
C LEU A 36 -3.86 -13.81 -10.89
N ASN A 37 -4.65 -14.45 -10.01
CA ASN A 37 -4.99 -13.90 -8.71
C ASN A 37 -3.78 -13.80 -7.77
N LEU A 38 -2.87 -14.77 -7.80
CA LEU A 38 -1.61 -14.72 -7.03
C LEU A 38 -0.70 -13.58 -7.50
N ALA A 39 -0.59 -13.38 -8.82
CA ALA A 39 0.20 -12.31 -9.43
C ALA A 39 -0.40 -10.93 -9.13
N LEU A 40 -1.73 -10.78 -9.21
CA LEU A 40 -2.40 -9.57 -8.74
C LEU A 40 -2.11 -9.34 -7.25
N MET A 41 -2.16 -10.37 -6.40
CA MET A 41 -2.02 -10.19 -4.96
C MET A 41 -0.64 -9.65 -4.59
N VAL A 42 0.40 -10.19 -5.24
CA VAL A 42 1.78 -9.72 -5.10
C VAL A 42 1.92 -8.29 -5.62
N PHE A 43 1.29 -7.97 -6.76
CA PHE A 43 1.31 -6.62 -7.32
C PHE A 43 0.60 -5.61 -6.40
N THR A 44 -0.61 -5.92 -5.95
CA THR A 44 -1.41 -5.13 -5.00
C THR A 44 -0.64 -4.88 -3.72
N THR A 45 -0.01 -5.92 -3.15
CA THR A 45 0.82 -5.81 -1.94
C THR A 45 2.03 -4.90 -2.16
N THR A 46 2.74 -5.08 -3.26
CA THR A 46 3.93 -4.28 -3.60
C THR A 46 3.57 -2.80 -3.77
N VAL A 47 2.49 -2.51 -4.49
CA VAL A 47 1.98 -1.15 -4.68
C VAL A 47 1.53 -0.54 -3.35
N LEU A 48 0.85 -1.32 -2.50
CA LEU A 48 0.41 -0.86 -1.19
C LEU A 48 1.58 -0.49 -0.29
N ILE A 49 2.61 -1.34 -0.22
CA ILE A 49 3.85 -1.06 0.51
C ILE A 49 4.53 0.19 -0.06
N PHE A 50 4.59 0.32 -1.39
CA PHE A 50 5.19 1.48 -2.04
C PHE A 50 4.47 2.79 -1.72
N VAL A 51 3.13 2.79 -1.76
CA VAL A 51 2.30 3.96 -1.42
C VAL A 51 2.49 4.33 0.05
N ILE A 52 2.43 3.37 0.97
CA ILE A 52 2.65 3.61 2.40
C ILE A 52 4.05 4.18 2.66
N THR A 53 5.07 3.63 2.00
CA THR A 53 6.46 4.08 2.16
C THR A 53 6.64 5.51 1.63
N LYS A 54 6.03 5.85 0.48
CA LYS A 54 6.06 7.22 -0.04
C LYS A 54 5.32 8.21 0.85
N GLU A 55 4.19 7.81 1.43
CA GLU A 55 3.40 8.68 2.32
C GLU A 55 4.15 8.97 3.63
N LYS A 56 4.85 7.97 4.20
CA LYS A 56 5.72 8.15 5.36
C LYS A 56 6.92 9.05 5.05
N LYS A 57 7.56 8.85 3.90
CA LYS A 57 8.73 9.64 3.50
C LYS A 57 8.41 11.13 3.34
N GLN A 58 7.20 11.48 2.87
CA GLN A 58 6.77 12.89 2.80
C GLN A 58 6.63 13.54 4.17
N LYS A 59 6.06 12.82 5.15
CA LYS A 59 5.92 13.32 6.53
C LYS A 59 7.27 13.56 7.20
N GLU A 60 8.22 12.67 6.97
CA GLU A 60 9.57 12.78 7.54
C GLU A 60 10.36 13.95 6.92
N LEU A 61 10.14 14.25 5.64
CA LEU A 61 10.70 15.42 4.96
C LEU A 61 10.13 16.74 5.51
N GLU A 62 8.82 16.82 5.77
CA GLU A 62 8.21 18.00 6.40
C GLU A 62 8.71 18.22 7.84
N GLU A 63 8.88 17.15 8.62
CA GLU A 63 9.43 17.25 9.98
C GLU A 63 10.89 17.70 9.98
N GLN A 64 11.71 17.23 9.04
CA GLN A 64 13.10 17.67 8.90
C GLN A 64 13.19 19.16 8.50
N GLU A 65 12.33 19.64 7.62
CA GLU A 65 12.32 21.05 7.21
C GLU A 65 11.90 22.00 8.36
N ILE A 66 10.97 21.56 9.22
CA ILE A 66 10.54 22.29 10.42
C ILE A 66 11.65 22.30 11.47
N GLU A 67 12.39 21.21 11.63
CA GLU A 67 13.51 21.11 12.56
C GLU A 67 14.72 21.97 12.12
N GLU A 68 14.99 22.04 10.81
CA GLU A 68 16.04 22.91 10.26
C GLU A 68 15.71 24.40 10.43
N LYS A 69 14.43 24.79 10.20
CA LYS A 69 13.97 26.15 10.45
C LYS A 69 14.06 26.54 11.92
N LYS A 70 13.69 25.64 12.85
CA LYS A 70 13.86 25.86 14.30
C LYS A 70 15.32 25.99 14.74
N LYS A 71 16.25 25.24 14.12
CA LYS A 71 17.70 25.35 14.42
C LYS A 71 18.32 26.63 13.88
N LYS A 72 17.81 27.18 12.77
CA LYS A 72 18.22 28.49 12.24
C LYS A 72 17.74 29.65 13.11
N ASP A 73 16.48 29.61 13.55
CA ASP A 73 15.87 30.66 14.36
C ASP A 73 16.50 30.76 15.77
N LYS A 74 16.87 29.61 16.34
CA LYS A 74 17.50 29.55 17.68
C LYS A 74 18.98 29.94 17.71
N LYS A 75 19.60 30.15 16.55
CA LYS A 75 21.02 30.50 16.39
C LYS A 75 21.22 31.97 15.96
N SER A 76 20.14 32.72 15.81
CA SER A 76 20.12 34.14 15.46
C SER A 76 19.71 35.00 16.66
#